data_AF-A0A2V7C8G2-F1
#
_entry.id   AF-A0A2V7C8G2-F1
#
_cell.length_a   1.000
_cell.length_b   1.000
_cell.length_c   1.000
_cell.angle_alpha   90.00
_cell.angle_beta   90.00
_cell.angle_gamma   90.00
#
_symmetry.space_group_name_H-M   'P 1'
#
loop_
_entity.id
_entity.type
_entity.pdbx_description
1 polymer ?
#
loop_
_entity_poly.entity_id
_entity_poly.type
_entity_poly.pdbx_seq_one_letter_code
_entity_poly.pdbx_strand_id
1 'polypeptide(L)'
;MVEMALFDTARRAEWDTWYVAHQHKLLSIPGFQASQRFEAIHAADSPFVALHEVDSPDIFTGPSYRARAGPSNTGEWQAKMANWHRNVFRGVDHTPDVPVDARLLVVEADGGSAVPDRVPVKWMEAVGLDRSVQRRGIAVVPPAIADRLAGAPSIRVLKPIGPRLRGRG
;
A
#
# COMPACT_ATOMS: atom_id res chain seq x y z
N MET A 1 -1.10 1.35 -5.06
CA MET A 1 -0.79 1.64 -3.65
C MET A 1 -1.87 2.55 -3.10
N VAL A 2 -2.41 2.21 -1.93
CA VAL A 2 -3.36 3.04 -1.19
C VAL A 2 -2.76 3.31 0.18
N GLU A 3 -2.80 4.55 0.64
CA GLU A 3 -2.28 4.94 1.96
C GLU A 3 -3.29 5.82 2.69
N MET A 4 -3.29 5.75 4.02
CA MET A 4 -4.20 6.53 4.87
C MET A 4 -3.74 6.56 6.33
N ALA A 5 -4.30 7.48 7.09
CA ALA A 5 -4.41 7.43 8.54
C ALA A 5 -5.84 7.04 8.96
N LEU A 6 -5.96 6.38 10.12
CA LEU A 6 -7.24 6.10 10.77
C LEU A 6 -7.38 7.02 11.99
N PHE A 7 -8.42 7.84 12.03
CA PHE A 7 -8.68 8.74 13.16
C PHE A 7 -9.14 7.98 14.41
N ASP A 8 -10.04 7.02 14.20
CA ASP A 8 -10.69 6.25 15.27
C ASP A 8 -9.89 4.98 15.57
N THR A 9 -8.74 5.15 16.24
CA THR A 9 -7.84 4.05 16.57
C THR A 9 -8.45 3.05 17.57
N ALA A 10 -9.46 3.46 18.34
CA ALA A 10 -10.20 2.56 19.23
C ALA A 10 -10.93 1.46 18.45
N ARG A 11 -11.42 1.77 17.24
CA ARG A 11 -12.08 0.81 16.34
C ARG A 11 -11.13 0.11 15.36
N ARG A 12 -9.81 0.12 15.64
CA ARG A 12 -8.78 -0.49 14.78
C ARG A 12 -9.09 -1.95 14.41
N ALA A 13 -9.53 -2.77 15.37
CA ALA A 13 -9.81 -4.18 15.13
C ALA A 13 -10.99 -4.39 14.15
N GLU A 14 -12.04 -3.57 14.28
CA GLU A 14 -13.18 -3.58 13.37
C GLU A 14 -12.78 -3.14 11.96
N TRP A 15 -11.97 -2.07 11.88
CA TRP A 15 -11.45 -1.57 10.60
C TRP A 15 -10.59 -2.61 9.90
N ASP A 16 -9.71 -3.31 10.63
CA ASP A 16 -8.87 -4.36 10.05
C ASP A 16 -9.70 -5.53 9.53
N THR A 17 -10.73 -5.95 10.28
CA THR A 17 -11.67 -7.00 9.86
C THR A 17 -12.41 -6.59 8.58
N TRP A 18 -12.94 -5.37 8.55
CA TRP A 18 -13.58 -4.81 7.36
C TRP A 18 -12.63 -4.76 6.16
N TYR A 19 -11.38 -4.31 6.38
CA TYR A 19 -10.41 -4.17 5.29
C TYR A 19 -10.05 -5.53 4.70
N VAL A 20 -9.95 -6.59 5.51
CA VAL A 20 -9.76 -7.96 5.00
C VAL A 20 -10.90 -8.35 4.05
N ALA A 21 -12.16 -8.12 4.43
CA ALA A 21 -13.30 -8.34 3.53
C ALA A 21 -13.22 -7.46 2.26
N HIS A 22 -12.79 -6.21 2.40
CA HIS A 22 -12.57 -5.30 1.28
C HIS A 22 -11.50 -5.81 0.30
N GLN A 23 -10.38 -6.37 0.79
CA GLN A 23 -9.36 -6.98 -0.07
C GLN A 23 -9.94 -8.15 -0.87
N HIS A 24 -10.71 -9.03 -0.25
CA HIS A 24 -11.38 -10.12 -0.98
C HIS A 24 -12.37 -9.61 -2.02
N LYS A 25 -13.10 -8.53 -1.72
CA LYS A 25 -13.98 -7.87 -2.68
C LYS A 25 -13.18 -7.31 -3.87
N LEU A 26 -12.06 -6.64 -3.63
CA LEU A 26 -11.16 -6.15 -4.69
C LEU A 26 -10.65 -7.32 -5.55
N LEU A 27 -10.17 -8.39 -4.93
CA LEU A 27 -9.65 -9.58 -5.59
C LEU A 27 -10.69 -10.38 -6.37
N SER A 28 -11.98 -10.14 -6.18
CA SER A 28 -13.06 -10.69 -7.02
C SER A 28 -13.30 -9.90 -8.32
N ILE A 29 -12.69 -8.71 -8.47
CA ILE A 29 -12.80 -7.92 -9.69
C ILE A 29 -11.71 -8.39 -10.67
N PRO A 30 -12.08 -8.77 -11.91
CA PRO A 30 -11.11 -9.15 -12.92
C PRO A 30 -10.01 -8.10 -13.09
N GLY A 31 -8.77 -8.58 -13.06
CA GLY A 31 -7.56 -7.76 -13.17
C GLY A 31 -6.98 -7.29 -11.85
N PHE A 32 -7.59 -7.55 -10.69
CA PHE A 32 -6.91 -7.49 -9.40
C PHE A 32 -6.22 -8.82 -9.11
N GLN A 33 -4.89 -8.80 -9.00
CA GLN A 33 -4.07 -10.01 -8.89
C GLN A 33 -3.67 -10.32 -7.45
N ALA A 34 -3.41 -9.30 -6.64
CA ALA A 34 -2.98 -9.48 -5.27
C ALA A 34 -3.24 -8.27 -4.38
N SER A 35 -3.25 -8.50 -3.07
CA SER A 35 -3.36 -7.45 -2.07
C SER A 35 -2.55 -7.80 -0.81
N GLN A 36 -1.79 -6.83 -0.30
CA GLN A 36 -1.17 -6.94 1.02
C GLN A 36 -1.24 -5.60 1.76
N ARG A 37 -1.44 -5.66 3.08
CA ARG A 37 -1.52 -4.49 3.96
C ARG A 37 -0.33 -4.40 4.90
N PHE A 38 0.00 -3.16 5.23
CA PHE A 38 1.16 -2.79 6.01
C PHE A 38 0.84 -1.64 6.96
N GLU A 39 1.62 -1.56 8.04
CA GLU A 39 1.58 -0.51 9.05
C GLU A 39 2.99 0.03 9.29
N ALA A 40 3.13 1.34 9.36
CA ALA A 40 4.40 1.98 9.72
C ALA A 40 4.81 1.61 11.14
N ILE A 41 6.11 1.35 11.35
CA ILE A 41 6.66 1.05 12.68
C ILE A 41 7.10 2.32 13.44
N HIS A 42 6.87 3.48 12.85
CA HIS A 42 7.16 4.80 13.39
C HIS A 42 6.04 5.76 13.00
N ALA A 43 6.04 6.97 13.58
CA ALA A 43 5.09 8.01 13.20
C ALA A 43 5.20 8.33 11.69
N ALA A 44 4.04 8.44 11.04
CA ALA A 44 3.90 8.80 9.64
C ALA A 44 2.52 9.40 9.40
N ASP A 45 2.38 10.33 8.46
CA ASP A 45 1.10 10.98 8.14
C ASP A 45 0.08 9.99 7.57
N SER A 46 0.56 8.98 6.84
CA SER A 46 -0.24 7.86 6.34
C SER A 46 0.41 6.55 6.80
N PRO A 47 0.15 6.12 8.06
CA PRO A 47 0.82 4.96 8.65
C PRO A 47 0.32 3.64 8.06
N PHE A 48 -0.87 3.60 7.46
CA PHE A 48 -1.39 2.38 6.85
C PHE A 48 -1.24 2.42 5.35
N VAL A 49 -0.70 1.34 4.79
CA VAL A 49 -0.48 1.20 3.35
C VAL A 49 -1.02 -0.14 2.88
N ALA A 50 -1.69 -0.16 1.72
CA ALA A 50 -2.02 -1.36 0.99
C ALA A 50 -1.39 -1.34 -0.41
N LEU A 51 -0.71 -2.43 -0.76
CA LEU A 51 -0.30 -2.70 -2.13
C LEU A 51 -1.36 -3.59 -2.77
N HIS A 52 -2.00 -3.07 -3.81
CA HIS A 52 -2.90 -3.83 -4.68
C HIS A 52 -2.22 -3.97 -6.04
N GLU A 53 -2.07 -5.21 -6.50
CA GLU A 53 -1.55 -5.53 -7.82
C GLU A 53 -2.71 -5.60 -8.81
N VAL A 54 -2.56 -4.87 -9.92
CA VAL A 54 -3.59 -4.73 -10.94
C VAL A 54 -2.98 -4.81 -12.34
N ASP A 55 -3.71 -5.36 -13.30
CA ASP A 55 -3.22 -5.53 -14.68
C ASP A 55 -3.06 -4.19 -15.41
N SER A 56 -3.94 -3.23 -15.14
CA SER A 56 -3.94 -1.91 -15.77
C SER A 56 -4.62 -0.85 -14.91
N PRO A 57 -4.20 0.43 -14.98
CA PRO A 57 -4.96 1.55 -14.41
C PRO A 57 -6.42 1.65 -14.93
N ASP A 58 -6.73 1.08 -16.10
CA ASP A 58 -8.07 1.15 -16.71
C ASP A 58 -9.15 0.43 -15.87
N ILE A 59 -8.75 -0.53 -15.03
CA ILE A 59 -9.67 -1.23 -14.13
C ILE A 59 -10.45 -0.25 -13.24
N PHE A 60 -9.83 0.86 -12.85
CA PHE A 60 -10.44 1.84 -11.95
C PHE A 60 -11.51 2.72 -12.61
N THR A 61 -11.57 2.78 -13.94
CA THR A 61 -12.64 3.46 -14.67
C THR A 61 -13.74 2.52 -15.14
N GLY A 62 -13.49 1.20 -15.08
CA GLY A 62 -14.43 0.17 -15.49
C GLY A 62 -15.68 0.04 -14.60
N PRO A 63 -16.81 -0.45 -15.15
CA PRO A 63 -18.08 -0.56 -14.43
C PRO A 63 -18.00 -1.52 -13.25
N SER A 64 -17.26 -2.62 -13.40
CA SER A 64 -17.01 -3.63 -12.37
C SER A 64 -16.42 -3.06 -11.09
N TYR A 65 -15.46 -2.13 -11.20
CA TYR A 65 -14.84 -1.48 -10.06
C TYR A 65 -15.76 -0.40 -9.47
N ARG A 66 -16.32 0.47 -10.32
CA ARG A 66 -17.20 1.57 -9.87
C ARG A 66 -18.42 1.08 -9.07
N ALA A 67 -19.03 -0.02 -9.49
CA ALA A 67 -20.20 -0.58 -8.84
C ALA A 67 -19.90 -1.30 -7.50
N ARG A 68 -18.66 -1.76 -7.29
CA ARG A 68 -18.34 -2.68 -6.18
C ARG A 68 -17.29 -2.13 -5.20
N ALA A 69 -16.26 -1.45 -5.68
CA ALA A 69 -15.09 -1.14 -4.86
C ALA A 69 -14.52 0.27 -5.04
N GLY A 70 -15.21 1.14 -5.80
CA GLY A 70 -14.88 2.57 -5.86
C GLY A 70 -14.99 3.27 -4.50
N PRO A 71 -14.52 4.53 -4.37
CA PRO A 71 -14.50 5.27 -3.11
C PRO A 71 -15.78 5.26 -2.29
N SER A 72 -16.92 5.39 -2.96
CA SER A 72 -18.25 5.35 -2.36
C SER A 72 -18.61 4.01 -1.70
N ASN A 73 -17.81 2.95 -1.93
CA ASN A 73 -17.98 1.63 -1.34
C ASN A 73 -17.12 1.41 -0.09
N THR A 74 -16.47 2.46 0.43
CA THR A 74 -15.70 2.38 1.69
C THR A 74 -16.56 2.57 2.95
N GLY A 75 -17.86 2.89 2.77
CA GLY A 75 -18.84 2.95 3.85
C GLY A 75 -18.50 4.00 4.91
N GLU A 76 -18.81 3.71 6.18
CA GLU A 76 -18.52 4.62 7.30
C GLU A 76 -17.03 4.93 7.48
N TRP A 77 -16.16 4.04 7.01
CA TRP A 77 -14.72 4.18 7.22
C TRP A 77 -14.13 5.35 6.44
N GLN A 78 -14.75 5.76 5.32
CA GLN A 78 -14.28 6.92 4.54
C GLN A 78 -14.20 8.18 5.40
N ALA A 79 -15.20 8.40 6.26
CA ALA A 79 -15.27 9.55 7.16
C ALA A 79 -14.32 9.43 8.36
N LYS A 80 -13.71 8.26 8.56
CA LYS A 80 -12.78 7.96 9.66
C LYS A 80 -11.33 7.90 9.19
N MET A 81 -11.06 8.20 7.92
CA MET A 81 -9.72 8.20 7.34
C MET A 81 -9.23 9.61 7.02
N ALA A 82 -7.94 9.83 7.19
CA ALA A 82 -7.20 11.02 6.75
C ALA A 82 -6.12 10.64 5.74
N ASN A 83 -5.56 11.65 5.08
CA ASN A 83 -4.40 11.51 4.19
C ASN A 83 -4.57 10.35 3.21
N TRP A 84 -5.79 10.23 2.70
CA TRP A 84 -6.18 9.11 1.87
C TRP A 84 -5.74 9.36 0.44
N HIS A 85 -4.70 8.65 0.02
CA HIS A 85 -4.16 8.73 -1.33
C HIS A 85 -4.18 7.37 -2.00
N ARG A 86 -4.57 7.36 -3.27
CA ARG A 86 -4.64 6.17 -4.11
C ARG A 86 -3.85 6.46 -5.37
N ASN A 87 -2.75 5.76 -5.53
CA ASN A 87 -1.84 5.93 -6.65
C ASN A 87 -1.63 4.59 -7.36
N VAL A 88 -1.81 4.59 -8.67
CA VAL A 88 -1.41 3.46 -9.53
C VAL A 88 0.00 3.73 -10.01
N PHE A 89 0.88 2.75 -9.86
CA PHE A 89 2.28 2.86 -10.22
C PHE A 89 2.65 1.87 -11.32
N ARG A 90 3.58 2.26 -12.20
CA ARG A 90 4.25 1.39 -13.17
C ARG A 90 5.74 1.33 -12.85
N GLY A 91 6.38 0.17 -12.98
CA GLY A 91 7.82 0.01 -12.76
C GLY A 91 8.22 -1.31 -12.08
N VAL A 92 7.23 -2.10 -11.66
CA VAL A 92 7.43 -3.47 -11.17
C VAL A 92 6.39 -4.38 -11.82
N ASP A 93 6.80 -5.61 -12.15
CA ASP A 93 5.89 -6.61 -12.72
C ASP A 93 4.91 -7.13 -11.66
N HIS A 94 5.41 -7.36 -10.44
CA HIS A 94 4.62 -7.80 -9.31
C HIS A 94 4.92 -6.99 -8.06
N THR A 95 3.89 -6.75 -7.25
CA THR A 95 4.04 -6.32 -5.87
C THR A 95 4.77 -7.41 -5.08
N PRO A 96 5.68 -7.05 -4.17
CA PRO A 96 6.43 -8.04 -3.39
C PRO A 96 5.49 -8.84 -2.47
N ASP A 97 5.81 -10.11 -2.26
CA ASP A 97 5.27 -10.91 -1.17
C ASP A 97 6.16 -10.69 0.06
N VAL A 98 5.69 -9.87 1.00
CA VAL A 98 6.50 -9.47 2.16
C VAL A 98 6.15 -10.37 3.34
N PRO A 99 7.06 -11.25 3.79
CA PRO A 99 6.81 -12.12 4.93
C PRO A 99 6.80 -11.34 6.25
N VAL A 100 6.20 -11.92 7.29
CA VAL A 100 6.00 -11.28 8.61
C VAL A 100 7.31 -10.85 9.29
N ASP A 101 8.40 -11.55 8.98
CA ASP A 101 9.74 -11.31 9.49
C ASP A 101 10.57 -10.35 8.61
N ALA A 102 9.97 -9.76 7.57
CA ALA A 102 10.58 -8.71 6.75
C ALA A 102 9.87 -7.36 6.92
N ARG A 103 10.43 -6.32 6.30
CA ARG A 103 9.83 -4.98 6.22
C ARG A 103 9.76 -4.50 4.78
N LEU A 104 8.68 -3.80 4.47
CA LEU A 104 8.56 -3.02 3.25
C LEU A 104 9.08 -1.61 3.51
N LEU A 105 10.02 -1.15 2.70
CA LEU A 105 10.38 0.25 2.59
C LEU A 105 9.50 0.89 1.52
N VAL A 106 8.90 2.03 1.84
CA VAL A 106 8.40 2.98 0.84
C VAL A 106 9.32 4.19 0.87
N VAL A 107 9.96 4.47 -0.26
CA VAL A 107 11.00 5.49 -0.40
C VAL A 107 10.45 6.59 -1.31
N GLU A 108 10.41 7.82 -0.82
CA GLU A 108 10.06 8.97 -1.65
C GLU A 108 11.23 9.32 -2.60
N ALA A 109 10.98 10.08 -3.67
CA ALA A 109 11.95 10.29 -4.76
C ALA A 109 13.31 10.85 -4.30
N ASP A 110 13.33 11.64 -3.23
CA ASP A 110 14.51 12.24 -2.62
C ASP A 110 15.13 11.39 -1.48
N GLY A 111 14.48 10.31 -1.06
CA GLY A 111 14.94 9.44 0.05
C GLY A 111 15.95 8.37 -0.34
N GLY A 112 16.29 8.26 -1.63
CA GLY A 112 17.13 7.17 -2.15
C GLY A 112 18.54 7.09 -1.53
N SER A 113 19.13 8.23 -1.17
CA SER A 113 20.49 8.31 -0.63
C SER A 113 20.63 7.75 0.80
N ALA A 114 19.53 7.69 1.55
CA ALA A 114 19.53 7.11 2.90
C ALA A 114 19.44 5.57 2.88
N VAL A 115 19.04 4.98 1.75
CA VAL A 115 18.95 3.53 1.60
C VAL A 115 20.35 2.97 1.27
N PRO A 116 20.86 1.94 1.99
CA PRO A 116 22.16 1.37 1.67
C PRO A 116 22.24 0.81 0.25
N ASP A 117 23.34 1.04 -0.47
CA ASP A 117 23.52 0.65 -1.90
C ASP A 117 23.21 -0.83 -2.19
N ARG A 118 23.44 -1.71 -1.22
CA ARG A 118 23.15 -3.15 -1.31
C ARG A 118 21.67 -3.51 -1.28
N VAL A 119 20.78 -2.56 -0.99
CA VAL A 119 19.33 -2.76 -0.96
C VAL A 119 18.76 -2.35 -2.32
N PRO A 120 18.29 -3.30 -3.14
CA PRO A 120 17.77 -2.99 -4.46
C PRO A 120 16.40 -2.32 -4.34
N VAL A 121 16.38 -0.98 -4.46
CA VAL A 121 15.14 -0.20 -4.51
C VAL A 121 14.53 -0.30 -5.91
N LYS A 122 13.29 -0.80 -5.99
CA LYS A 122 12.50 -0.81 -7.22
C LYS A 122 11.72 0.49 -7.32
N TRP A 123 12.10 1.35 -8.26
CA TRP A 123 11.44 2.63 -8.50
C TRP A 123 10.24 2.47 -9.43
N MET A 124 9.19 3.23 -9.15
CA MET A 124 7.93 3.21 -9.87
C MET A 124 7.38 4.62 -10.08
N GLU A 125 6.75 4.84 -11.22
CA GLU A 125 6.15 6.11 -11.64
C GLU A 125 4.63 6.08 -11.49
N ALA A 126 4.03 7.15 -11.00
CA ALA A 126 2.59 7.26 -10.85
C ALA A 126 1.89 7.48 -12.20
N VAL A 127 0.99 6.57 -12.57
CA VAL A 127 0.31 6.52 -13.87
C VAL A 127 -1.21 6.63 -13.78
N GLY A 128 -1.81 6.59 -12.59
CA GLY A 128 -3.27 6.64 -12.46
C GLY A 128 -3.78 6.94 -11.05
N LEU A 129 -5.10 7.13 -10.96
CA LEU A 129 -5.82 7.62 -9.79
C LEU A 129 -5.36 9.03 -9.38
N ASP A 130 -5.03 9.25 -8.10
CA ASP A 130 -4.86 10.58 -7.53
C ASP A 130 -3.55 11.25 -7.99
N ARG A 131 -2.53 10.45 -8.34
CA ARG A 131 -1.18 10.88 -8.75
C ARG A 131 -0.59 11.94 -7.80
N SER A 132 -0.82 11.76 -6.50
CA SER A 132 -0.40 12.72 -5.45
C SER A 132 1.11 12.79 -5.26
N VAL A 133 1.84 11.80 -5.78
CA VAL A 133 3.29 11.77 -5.88
C VAL A 133 3.67 11.36 -7.30
N GLN A 134 4.81 11.83 -7.80
CA GLN A 134 5.27 11.47 -9.15
C GLN A 134 5.92 10.10 -9.19
N ARG A 135 6.78 9.80 -8.21
CA ARG A 135 7.66 8.63 -8.19
C ARG A 135 7.88 8.11 -6.78
N ARG A 136 7.93 6.80 -6.61
CA ARG A 136 8.30 6.14 -5.35
C ARG A 136 9.10 4.87 -5.55
N GLY A 137 9.96 4.57 -4.59
CA GLY A 137 10.70 3.33 -4.49
C GLY A 137 10.03 2.37 -3.51
N ILE A 138 10.15 1.07 -3.78
CA ILE A 138 9.88 0.02 -2.80
C ILE A 138 11.06 -0.93 -2.68
N ALA A 139 11.31 -1.41 -1.47
CA ALA A 139 12.29 -2.46 -1.21
C ALA A 139 11.80 -3.37 -0.08
N VAL A 140 12.21 -4.63 -0.11
CA VAL A 140 11.98 -5.58 0.98
C VAL A 140 13.30 -5.82 1.68
N VAL A 141 13.33 -5.63 3.00
CA VAL A 141 14.55 -5.71 3.80
C VAL A 141 14.32 -6.48 5.09
N PRO A 142 15.37 -7.11 5.67
CA PRO A 142 15.30 -7.67 7.00
C PRO A 142 15.13 -6.56 8.07
N PRO A 143 14.54 -6.87 9.24
CA PRO A 143 14.30 -5.90 10.31
C PRO A 143 15.56 -5.14 10.74
N ALA A 144 16.71 -5.80 10.82
CA ALA A 144 17.99 -5.16 11.19
C ALA A 144 18.44 -4.03 10.23
N ILE A 145 18.01 -4.04 8.96
CA ILE A 145 18.24 -2.90 8.05
C ILE A 145 17.12 -1.88 8.24
N ALA A 146 15.88 -2.35 8.31
CA ALA A 146 14.69 -1.52 8.43
C ALA A 146 14.70 -0.63 9.68
N ASP A 147 15.08 -1.17 10.83
CA ASP A 147 15.07 -0.48 12.12
C ASP A 147 16.06 0.70 12.13
N ARG A 148 17.13 0.63 11.34
CA ARG A 148 18.09 1.74 11.16
C ARG A 148 17.57 2.86 10.25
N LEU A 149 16.54 2.57 9.47
CA LEU A 149 15.89 3.53 8.56
C LEU A 149 14.57 4.06 9.14
N ALA A 150 14.10 3.53 10.27
CA ALA A 150 12.86 3.97 10.89
C ALA A 150 12.96 5.44 11.31
N GLY A 151 12.04 6.27 10.82
CA GLY A 151 12.05 7.72 11.06
C GLY A 151 13.06 8.51 10.20
N ALA A 152 13.79 7.86 9.29
CA ALA A 152 14.61 8.58 8.32
C ALA A 152 13.71 9.44 7.41
N PRO A 153 14.12 10.67 7.05
CA PRO A 153 13.39 11.50 6.11
C PRO A 153 13.12 10.75 4.81
N SER A 154 11.94 10.94 4.23
CA SER A 154 11.56 10.37 2.93
C SER A 154 11.58 8.82 2.87
N ILE A 155 11.61 8.14 4.02
CA ILE A 155 11.48 6.68 4.11
C ILE A 155 10.38 6.34 5.10
N ARG A 156 9.44 5.49 4.67
CA ARG A 156 8.53 4.79 5.57
C ARG A 156 8.93 3.33 5.68
N VAL A 157 9.10 2.88 6.92
CA VAL A 157 9.36 1.48 7.25
C VAL A 157 8.07 0.83 7.72
N LEU A 158 7.62 -0.19 6.98
CA LEU A 158 6.32 -0.80 7.20
C LEU A 158 6.45 -2.29 7.53
N LYS A 159 5.74 -2.73 8.57
CA LYS A 159 5.53 -4.16 8.88
C LYS A 159 4.27 -4.67 8.17
N PRO A 160 4.23 -5.92 7.69
CA PRO A 160 2.99 -6.53 7.21
C PRO A 160 1.96 -6.65 8.35
N ILE A 161 0.70 -6.33 8.05
CA ILE A 161 -0.45 -6.60 8.95
C ILE A 161 -0.99 -8.02 8.71
N GLY A 162 -0.81 -8.54 7.50
CA GLY A 162 -1.28 -9.87 7.10
C GLY A 162 -0.56 -10.39 5.85
N PRO A 163 -0.89 -11.61 5.42
CA PRO A 163 -0.26 -12.23 4.25
C PRO A 163 -0.63 -11.51 2.95
N ARG A 164 0.17 -11.71 1.90
CA ARG A 164 -0.22 -11.33 0.54
C ARG A 164 -1.34 -12.25 0.06
N LEU A 165 -2.54 -11.69 -0.07
CA LEU A 165 -3.69 -12.36 -0.65
C LEU A 165 -3.57 -12.36 -2.17
N ARG A 166 -4.02 -13.44 -2.83
CA ARG A 166 -4.04 -13.57 -4.29
C ARG A 166 -5.47 -13.67 -4.80
N GLY A 167 -5.71 -13.10 -5.98
CA GLY A 167 -6.95 -13.31 -6.72
C GLY A 167 -7.12 -14.79 -7.07
N ARG A 168 -8.37 -15.23 -7.17
CA ARG A 168 -8.63 -16.51 -7.85
C ARG A 168 -8.50 -16.21 -9.35
N GLY A 169 -7.46 -16.74 -9.96
CA GLY A 169 -7.27 -16.69 -11.42
C GLY A 169 -8.40 -17.35 -12.18
#